data_AF-A0A7K6DP28-F1
#
_entry.id   AF-A0A7K6DP28-F1
#
_cell.length_a   1.000
_cell.length_b   1.000
_cell.length_c   1.000
_cell.angle_alpha   90.00
_cell.angle_beta   90.00
_cell.angle_gamma   90.00
#
_symmetry.space_group_name_H-M   'P 1'
#
loop_
_entity.id
_entity.type
_entity.pdbx_description
1 polymer ?
#
loop_
_entity_poly.entity_id
_entity_poly.type
_entity_poly.pdbx_seq_one_letter_code
_entity_poly.pdbx_strand_id
1 'polypeptide(L)'
;KYNADYELSAKQGADTLAYIALLEEKLLPALLHTFWIEAENYCSVTKPWFASRIAFPLSLYLPGKMSREALNRILLTKGGPPLYSLTEVEAQIYRDAKECLNLLSKRLGTSQFFFGDMPTTLDAFVFGFLAPIYKVCFPRVQLQEHLKQLPNLCRFCDDILTCYFRLTVSGHSPAGQDTADANLQKLTQLVNKESNLIEKV
;
A
#
# COMPACT_ATOMS: atom_id res chain seq x y z
N LYS A 1 -5.29 6.35 -28.90
CA LYS A 1 -6.54 6.29 -28.09
C LYS A 1 -6.22 5.55 -26.79
N TYR A 2 -5.64 6.23 -25.80
CA TYR A 2 -5.25 5.61 -24.51
C TYR A 2 -5.69 6.50 -23.34
N ASN A 3 -6.89 7.08 -23.44
CA ASN A 3 -7.49 7.82 -22.33
C ASN A 3 -8.58 6.93 -21.71
N ALA A 4 -8.43 6.56 -20.43
CA ALA A 4 -9.42 5.79 -19.69
C ALA A 4 -10.75 6.55 -19.56
N ASP A 5 -10.71 7.87 -19.66
CA ASP A 5 -11.87 8.76 -19.48
C ASP A 5 -12.48 9.19 -20.83
N TYR A 6 -12.17 8.52 -21.94
CA TYR A 6 -12.60 8.93 -23.27
C TYR A 6 -14.14 8.98 -23.42
N GLU A 7 -14.85 8.09 -22.72
CA GLU A 7 -16.32 8.00 -22.77
C GLU A 7 -17.01 8.87 -21.70
N LEU A 8 -16.25 9.58 -20.85
CA LEU A 8 -16.82 10.40 -19.80
C LEU A 8 -17.41 11.70 -20.33
N SER A 9 -18.62 12.01 -19.87
CA SER A 9 -19.19 13.33 -20.04
C SER A 9 -18.40 14.40 -19.28
N ALA A 10 -18.50 15.67 -19.69
CA ALA A 10 -17.85 16.78 -19.00
C ALA A 10 -18.22 16.84 -17.49
N LYS A 11 -19.46 16.48 -17.15
CA LYS A 11 -19.91 16.37 -15.76
C LYS A 11 -19.17 15.27 -15.00
N GLN A 12 -19.05 14.08 -15.58
CA GLN A 12 -18.32 12.97 -14.95
C GLN A 12 -16.81 13.27 -14.84
N GLY A 13 -16.24 14.01 -15.80
CA GLY A 13 -14.88 14.52 -15.71
C GLY A 13 -14.69 15.47 -14.52
N ALA A 14 -15.63 16.41 -14.30
CA ALA A 14 -15.61 17.28 -13.14
C ALA A 14 -15.80 16.49 -11.82
N ASP A 15 -16.74 15.53 -11.80
CA ASP A 15 -16.96 14.65 -10.64
C ASP A 15 -15.69 13.85 -10.32
N THR A 16 -14.95 13.38 -11.33
CA THR A 16 -13.68 12.67 -11.16
C THR A 16 -12.67 13.50 -10.39
N LEU A 17 -12.46 14.76 -10.82
CA LEU A 17 -11.54 15.68 -10.14
C LEU A 17 -11.99 15.98 -8.71
N ALA A 18 -13.30 16.14 -8.50
CA ALA A 18 -13.84 16.37 -7.16
C ALA A 18 -13.59 15.17 -6.22
N TYR A 19 -13.78 13.93 -6.70
CA TYR A 19 -13.49 12.75 -5.89
C TYR A 19 -12.00 12.52 -5.66
N ILE A 20 -11.14 12.82 -6.63
CA ILE A 20 -9.68 12.79 -6.44
C ILE A 20 -9.28 13.77 -5.34
N ALA A 21 -9.76 15.02 -5.40
CA ALA A 21 -9.49 16.01 -4.37
C ALA A 21 -10.03 15.58 -3.00
N LEU A 22 -11.21 14.96 -2.95
CA LEU A 22 -11.78 14.41 -1.72
C LEU A 22 -10.89 13.33 -1.10
N LEU A 23 -10.38 12.39 -1.91
CA LEU A 23 -9.48 11.33 -1.46
C LEU A 23 -8.17 11.90 -0.93
N GLU A 24 -7.56 12.84 -1.65
CA GLU A 24 -6.31 13.48 -1.23
C GLU A 24 -6.46 14.31 0.05
N GLU A 25 -7.61 14.96 0.24
CA GLU A 25 -7.84 15.83 1.38
C GLU A 25 -8.33 15.07 2.63
N LYS A 26 -9.13 14.02 2.45
CA LYS A 26 -9.80 13.31 3.57
C LYS A 26 -9.23 11.94 3.85
N LEU A 27 -8.87 11.15 2.84
CA LEU A 27 -8.41 9.76 3.03
C LEU A 27 -6.87 9.66 3.14
N LEU A 28 -6.14 10.42 2.34
CA LEU A 28 -4.68 10.36 2.30
C LEU A 28 -4.01 10.65 3.65
N PRO A 29 -4.44 11.63 4.47
CA PRO A 29 -3.82 11.86 5.77
C PRO A 29 -3.93 10.65 6.69
N ALA A 30 -5.09 9.98 6.72
CA ALA A 30 -5.29 8.78 7.52
C ALA A 30 -4.45 7.60 7.00
N LEU A 31 -4.36 7.42 5.68
CA LEU A 31 -3.49 6.40 5.06
C LEU A 31 -2.03 6.62 5.45
N LEU A 32 -1.53 7.86 5.29
CA LEU A 32 -0.16 8.22 5.68
C LEU A 32 0.09 7.96 7.16
N HIS A 33 -0.85 8.32 8.02
CA HIS A 33 -0.75 8.04 9.45
C HIS A 33 -0.65 6.54 9.74
N THR A 34 -1.57 5.74 9.20
CA THR A 34 -1.60 4.27 9.39
C THR A 34 -0.32 3.58 8.91
N PHE A 35 0.27 4.02 7.80
CA PHE A 35 1.47 3.40 7.25
C PHE A 35 2.77 3.88 7.91
N TRP A 36 2.90 5.19 8.14
CA TRP A 36 4.19 5.83 8.37
C TRP A 36 4.38 6.43 9.76
N ILE A 37 3.31 6.59 10.54
CA ILE A 37 3.33 7.27 11.84
C ILE A 37 2.92 6.32 12.95
N GLU A 38 1.87 5.52 12.73
CA GLU A 38 1.44 4.48 13.68
C GLU A 38 2.59 3.53 13.99
N ALA A 39 3.06 3.55 15.25
CA ALA A 39 4.35 3.01 15.63
C ALA A 39 4.43 1.49 15.43
N GLU A 40 3.36 0.78 15.78
CA GLU A 40 3.28 -0.67 15.62
C GLU A 40 3.27 -1.06 14.14
N ASN A 41 2.46 -0.38 13.32
CA ASN A 41 2.36 -0.63 11.88
C ASN A 41 3.68 -0.30 11.15
N TYR A 42 4.28 0.85 11.47
CA TYR A 42 5.50 1.31 10.83
C TYR A 42 6.68 0.37 11.11
N CYS A 43 6.89 0.01 12.38
CA CYS A 43 8.05 -0.80 12.79
C CYS A 43 7.92 -2.26 12.34
N SER A 44 6.73 -2.85 12.42
CA SER A 44 6.53 -4.28 12.13
C SER A 44 6.26 -4.58 10.66
N VAL A 45 5.62 -3.66 9.93
CA VAL A 45 5.17 -3.91 8.54
C VAL A 45 5.82 -2.93 7.57
N THR A 46 5.54 -1.63 7.68
CA THR A 46 5.86 -0.67 6.60
C THR A 46 7.35 -0.52 6.38
N LYS A 47 8.13 -0.21 7.43
CA LYS A 47 9.57 0.00 7.34
C LYS A 47 10.30 -1.23 6.77
N PRO A 48 10.14 -2.46 7.33
CA PRO A 48 10.83 -3.63 6.78
C PRO A 48 10.37 -3.96 5.36
N TRP A 49 9.08 -3.79 5.05
CA TRP A 49 8.55 -4.05 3.71
C TRP A 49 9.19 -3.14 2.66
N PHE A 50 9.21 -1.82 2.89
CA PHE A 50 9.85 -0.87 1.97
C PHE A 50 11.37 -1.07 1.92
N ALA A 51 12.04 -1.24 3.07
CA ALA A 51 13.49 -1.44 3.13
C ALA A 51 13.94 -2.67 2.34
N SER A 52 13.14 -3.75 2.33
CA SER A 52 13.44 -4.99 1.58
C SER A 52 13.45 -4.83 0.06
N ARG A 53 12.82 -3.77 -0.46
CA ARG A 53 12.68 -3.49 -1.91
C ARG A 53 13.64 -2.42 -2.40
N ILE A 54 14.43 -1.82 -1.51
CA ILE A 54 15.36 -0.73 -1.81
C ILE A 54 16.79 -1.23 -1.59
N ALA A 55 17.70 -0.92 -2.52
CA ALA A 55 19.10 -1.30 -2.37
C ALA A 55 19.79 -0.53 -1.23
N PHE A 56 20.74 -1.18 -0.55
CA PHE A 56 21.64 -0.50 0.36
C PHE A 56 22.47 0.56 -0.40
N PRO A 57 22.70 1.77 0.15
CA PRO A 57 22.37 2.20 1.52
C PRO A 57 21.00 2.89 1.68
N LEU A 58 20.27 3.11 0.58
CA LEU A 58 19.02 3.87 0.60
C LEU A 58 17.93 3.21 1.47
N SER A 59 17.95 1.88 1.63
CA SER A 59 17.04 1.15 2.51
C SER A 59 17.10 1.58 3.98
N LEU A 60 18.23 2.11 4.43
CA LEU A 60 18.41 2.59 5.81
C LEU A 60 17.84 4.01 6.02
N TYR A 61 17.82 4.82 4.97
CA TYR A 61 17.46 6.24 5.04
C TYR A 61 16.03 6.52 4.56
N LEU A 62 15.63 5.92 3.44
CA LEU A 62 14.42 6.31 2.72
C LEU A 62 13.13 6.11 3.54
N PRO A 63 12.92 4.97 4.26
CA PRO A 63 11.73 4.81 5.10
C PRO A 63 11.61 5.89 6.18
N GLY A 64 12.73 6.27 6.80
CA GLY A 64 12.74 7.34 7.81
C GLY A 64 12.43 8.71 7.22
N LYS A 65 12.95 9.01 6.02
CA LYS A 65 12.60 10.24 5.27
C LYS A 65 11.10 10.28 4.94
N MET A 66 10.53 9.17 4.45
CA MET A 66 9.11 9.07 4.11
C MET A 66 8.22 9.23 5.33
N SER A 67 8.60 8.65 6.47
CA SER A 67 7.89 8.84 7.75
C SER A 67 7.86 10.30 8.20
N ARG A 68 9.01 10.98 8.14
CA ARG A 68 9.07 12.41 8.47
C ARG A 68 8.24 13.27 7.53
N GLU A 69 8.26 12.96 6.23
CA GLU A 69 7.46 13.68 5.23
C GLU A 69 5.96 13.50 5.46
N ALA A 70 5.53 12.27 5.77
CA ALA A 70 4.15 11.96 6.12
C ALA A 70 3.68 12.78 7.34
N LEU A 71 4.49 12.81 8.40
CA LEU A 71 4.18 13.60 9.60
C LEU A 71 4.10 15.09 9.29
N ASN A 72 5.10 15.64 8.61
CA ASN A 72 5.12 17.06 8.24
C ASN A 72 3.88 17.44 7.42
N ARG A 73 3.51 16.62 6.43
CA ARG A 73 2.32 16.87 5.60
C ARG A 73 1.05 16.92 6.44
N ILE A 74 0.86 15.98 7.37
CA ILE A 74 -0.33 15.95 8.23
C ILE A 74 -0.36 17.17 9.15
N LEU A 75 0.76 17.52 9.78
CA LEU A 75 0.82 18.68 10.68
C LEU A 75 0.56 20.00 9.93
N LEU A 76 1.09 20.16 8.72
CA LEU A 76 0.89 21.37 7.93
C LEU A 76 -0.55 21.53 7.41
N THR A 77 -1.24 20.42 7.14
CA THR A 77 -2.60 20.45 6.56
C THR A 77 -3.71 20.31 7.59
N LYS A 78 -3.47 19.59 8.70
CA LYS A 78 -4.47 19.22 9.72
C LYS A 78 -4.11 19.66 11.13
N GLY A 79 -2.86 20.07 11.39
CA GLY A 79 -2.39 20.49 12.71
C GLY A 79 -2.64 21.96 13.06
N GLY A 80 -3.49 22.66 12.29
CA GLY A 80 -3.87 24.04 12.57
C GLY A 80 -5.01 24.16 13.60
N PRO A 81 -5.25 25.37 14.14
CA PRO A 81 -6.40 25.63 15.02
C PRO A 81 -7.71 25.15 14.37
N PRO A 82 -8.63 24.53 15.13
CA PRO A 82 -8.71 24.45 16.59
C PRO A 82 -8.00 23.24 17.23
N LEU A 83 -7.21 22.48 16.47
CA LEU A 83 -6.58 21.25 16.97
C LEU A 83 -5.20 21.59 17.55
N TYR A 84 -4.97 21.23 18.81
CA TYR A 84 -3.72 21.58 19.52
C TYR A 84 -2.91 20.36 19.93
N SER A 85 -3.52 19.17 19.92
CA SER A 85 -2.87 17.90 20.23
C SER A 85 -2.77 16.98 19.01
N LEU A 86 -1.68 16.20 18.93
CA LEU A 86 -1.51 15.16 17.93
C LEU A 86 -2.65 14.13 17.96
N THR A 87 -3.16 13.80 19.14
CA THR A 87 -4.28 12.85 19.31
C THR A 87 -5.58 13.41 18.75
N GLU A 88 -5.81 14.73 18.85
CA GLU A 88 -7.00 15.36 18.27
C GLU A 88 -6.92 15.38 16.75
N VAL A 89 -5.74 15.69 16.20
CA VAL A 89 -5.46 15.62 14.76
C VAL A 89 -5.67 14.20 14.25
N GLU A 90 -5.12 13.20 14.93
CA GLU A 90 -5.32 11.78 14.63
C GLU A 90 -6.82 11.41 14.62
N ALA A 91 -7.55 11.76 15.67
CA ALA A 91 -8.99 11.50 15.73
C ALA A 91 -9.75 12.17 14.58
N GLN A 92 -9.38 13.40 14.20
CA GLN A 92 -10.01 14.09 13.08
C GLN A 92 -9.72 13.42 11.74
N ILE A 93 -8.46 13.07 11.44
CA ILE A 93 -8.12 12.45 10.14
C ILE A 93 -8.80 11.09 9.97
N TYR A 94 -8.92 10.29 11.04
CA TYR A 94 -9.64 9.03 10.96
C TYR A 94 -11.16 9.22 10.83
N ARG A 95 -11.76 10.24 11.47
CA ARG A 95 -13.17 10.58 11.26
C ARG A 95 -13.43 10.99 9.80
N ASP A 96 -12.62 11.91 9.29
CA ASP A 96 -12.67 12.41 7.91
C ASP A 96 -12.53 11.27 6.88
N ALA A 97 -11.59 10.36 7.12
CA ALA A 97 -11.36 9.21 6.25
C ALA A 97 -12.56 8.25 6.24
N LYS A 98 -13.17 7.96 7.41
CA LYS A 98 -14.37 7.12 7.49
C LYS A 98 -15.56 7.74 6.76
N GLU A 99 -15.75 9.06 6.89
CA GLU A 99 -16.76 9.79 6.13
C GLU A 99 -16.51 9.70 4.62
N CYS A 100 -15.26 9.90 4.18
CA CYS A 100 -14.87 9.73 2.78
C CYS A 100 -15.18 8.33 2.25
N LEU A 101 -14.85 7.28 3.01
CA LEU A 101 -15.18 5.89 2.64
C LEU A 101 -16.69 5.67 2.50
N ASN A 102 -17.50 6.25 3.40
CA ASN A 102 -18.96 6.18 3.30
C ASN A 102 -19.48 6.90 2.06
N LEU A 103 -18.93 8.06 1.71
CA LEU A 103 -19.29 8.79 0.49
C LEU A 103 -18.93 8.01 -0.78
N LEU A 104 -17.75 7.38 -0.80
CA LEU A 104 -17.34 6.51 -1.92
C LEU A 104 -18.23 5.29 -2.03
N SER A 105 -18.54 4.63 -0.91
CA SER A 105 -19.47 3.49 -0.89
C SER A 105 -20.85 3.90 -1.40
N LYS A 106 -21.36 5.05 -0.97
CA LYS A 106 -22.63 5.59 -1.48
C LYS A 106 -22.58 5.90 -2.97
N ARG A 107 -21.46 6.45 -3.46
CA ARG A 107 -21.27 6.77 -4.88
C ARG A 107 -21.19 5.53 -5.74
N LEU A 108 -20.44 4.52 -5.32
CA LEU A 108 -20.33 3.25 -6.03
C LEU A 108 -21.68 2.51 -6.04
N GLY A 109 -22.40 2.53 -4.91
CA GLY A 109 -23.70 1.87 -4.79
C GLY A 109 -23.60 0.39 -5.11
N THR A 110 -24.37 -0.05 -6.11
CA THR A 110 -24.38 -1.43 -6.64
C THR A 110 -23.59 -1.59 -7.93
N SER A 111 -23.08 -0.50 -8.52
CA SER A 111 -22.33 -0.52 -9.78
C SER A 111 -21.01 -1.26 -9.65
N GLN A 112 -20.47 -1.74 -10.77
CA GLN A 112 -19.14 -2.36 -10.80
C GLN A 112 -18.03 -1.31 -10.68
N PHE A 113 -18.17 -0.21 -11.41
CA PHE A 113 -17.25 0.94 -11.40
C PHE A 113 -18.00 2.24 -11.09
N PHE A 114 -17.27 3.32 -10.78
CA PHE A 114 -17.85 4.59 -10.33
C PHE A 114 -18.70 5.34 -11.38
N PHE A 115 -18.49 5.04 -12.67
CA PHE A 115 -19.22 5.66 -13.78
C PHE A 115 -19.90 4.66 -14.73
N GLY A 116 -20.02 3.38 -14.34
CA GLY A 116 -20.72 2.37 -15.14
C GLY A 116 -20.01 1.02 -15.11
N ASP A 117 -19.89 0.40 -16.29
CA ASP A 117 -19.37 -0.96 -16.46
C ASP A 117 -17.91 -1.00 -16.97
N MET A 118 -17.35 0.15 -17.33
CA MET A 118 -15.95 0.26 -17.75
C MET A 118 -15.11 0.97 -16.68
N PRO A 119 -13.88 0.52 -16.39
CA PRO A 119 -13.00 1.18 -15.44
C PRO A 119 -12.53 2.53 -15.99
N THR A 120 -12.47 3.52 -15.11
CA THR A 120 -12.05 4.90 -15.43
C THR A 120 -10.84 5.30 -14.59
N THR A 121 -10.30 6.50 -14.82
CA THR A 121 -9.23 7.05 -13.97
C THR A 121 -9.63 7.11 -12.50
N LEU A 122 -10.91 7.42 -12.22
CA LEU A 122 -11.42 7.47 -10.85
C LEU A 122 -11.31 6.10 -10.16
N ASP A 123 -11.68 5.03 -10.86
CA ASP A 123 -11.60 3.67 -10.31
C ASP A 123 -10.16 3.29 -9.97
N ALA A 124 -9.21 3.59 -10.86
CA ALA A 124 -7.79 3.35 -10.61
C ALA A 124 -7.28 4.14 -9.40
N PHE A 125 -7.69 5.39 -9.26
CA PHE A 125 -7.30 6.25 -8.15
C PHE A 125 -7.90 5.74 -6.82
N VAL A 126 -9.20 5.48 -6.78
CA VAL A 126 -9.86 4.90 -5.59
C VAL A 126 -9.21 3.58 -5.21
N PHE A 127 -8.99 2.68 -6.17
CA PHE A 127 -8.33 1.40 -5.94
C PHE A 127 -6.93 1.58 -5.33
N GLY A 128 -6.13 2.51 -5.83
CA GLY A 128 -4.79 2.80 -5.31
C GLY A 128 -4.76 3.20 -3.84
N PHE A 129 -5.83 3.82 -3.34
CA PHE A 129 -5.99 4.15 -1.92
C PHE A 129 -6.56 3.00 -1.10
N LEU A 130 -7.59 2.32 -1.62
CA LEU A 130 -8.32 1.31 -0.87
C LEU A 130 -7.56 -0.01 -0.77
N ALA A 131 -6.91 -0.46 -1.84
CA ALA A 131 -6.26 -1.76 -1.87
C ALA A 131 -5.15 -1.92 -0.83
N PRO A 132 -4.24 -0.93 -0.61
CA PRO A 132 -3.24 -1.04 0.45
C PRO A 132 -3.86 -1.11 1.85
N ILE A 133 -4.89 -0.30 2.14
CA ILE A 133 -5.59 -0.33 3.42
C ILE A 133 -6.29 -1.68 3.63
N TYR A 134 -6.89 -2.21 2.57
CA TYR A 134 -7.69 -3.43 2.62
C TYR A 134 -6.85 -4.71 2.72
N LYS A 135 -5.73 -4.80 1.99
CA LYS A 135 -4.94 -6.04 1.85
C LYS A 135 -3.73 -6.14 2.76
N VAL A 136 -3.18 -5.03 3.25
CA VAL A 136 -2.02 -5.09 4.16
C VAL A 136 -2.45 -5.59 5.54
N CYS A 137 -1.69 -6.54 6.10
CA CYS A 137 -1.93 -7.10 7.43
C CYS A 137 -1.30 -6.20 8.51
N PHE A 138 -1.99 -5.12 8.87
CA PHE A 138 -1.57 -4.23 9.95
C PHE A 138 -1.87 -4.79 11.35
N PRO A 139 -0.98 -4.60 12.34
CA PRO A 139 -1.33 -4.80 13.74
C PRO A 139 -2.48 -3.90 14.24
N ARG A 140 -2.45 -2.61 13.87
CA ARG A 140 -3.50 -1.63 14.19
C ARG A 140 -4.41 -1.43 12.98
N VAL A 141 -5.67 -1.83 13.12
CA VAL A 141 -6.62 -2.01 12.00
C VAL A 141 -7.80 -1.03 11.97
N GLN A 142 -7.76 0.09 12.72
CA GLN A 142 -8.91 0.99 12.89
C GLN A 142 -9.58 1.45 11.58
N LEU A 143 -8.81 1.83 10.56
CA LEU A 143 -9.34 2.26 9.26
C LEU A 143 -9.75 1.06 8.39
N GLN A 144 -9.00 -0.05 8.49
CA GLN A 144 -9.28 -1.28 7.76
C GLN A 144 -10.59 -1.93 8.22
N GLU A 145 -10.89 -1.90 9.52
CA GLU A 145 -12.15 -2.40 10.09
C GLU A 145 -13.35 -1.65 9.52
N HIS A 146 -13.28 -0.31 9.45
CA HIS A 146 -14.34 0.50 8.84
C HIS A 146 -14.51 0.18 7.35
N LEU A 147 -13.40 0.05 6.61
CA LEU A 147 -13.46 -0.33 5.19
C LEU A 147 -14.11 -1.72 4.99
N LYS A 148 -13.81 -2.69 5.86
CA LYS A 148 -14.40 -4.03 5.82
C LYS A 148 -15.91 -4.05 6.12
N GLN A 149 -16.44 -3.03 6.79
CA GLN A 149 -17.88 -2.85 6.99
C GLN A 149 -18.61 -2.35 5.73
N LEU A 150 -17.87 -1.96 4.68
CA LEU A 150 -18.40 -1.48 3.39
C LEU A 150 -18.18 -2.57 2.31
N PRO A 151 -19.08 -3.56 2.20
CA PRO A 151 -18.86 -4.74 1.37
C PRO A 151 -18.75 -4.43 -0.12
N ASN A 152 -19.41 -3.37 -0.59
CA ASN A 152 -19.33 -2.96 -1.99
C ASN A 152 -17.94 -2.45 -2.39
N LEU A 153 -17.26 -1.71 -1.49
CA LEU A 153 -15.88 -1.28 -1.70
C LEU A 153 -14.89 -2.44 -1.60
N CYS A 154 -15.14 -3.40 -0.71
CA CYS A 154 -14.33 -4.63 -0.63
C CYS A 154 -14.43 -5.43 -1.92
N ARG A 155 -15.67 -5.68 -2.40
CA ARG A 155 -15.94 -6.33 -3.69
C ARG A 155 -15.25 -5.58 -4.83
N PHE A 156 -15.36 -4.25 -4.88
CA PHE A 156 -14.68 -3.44 -5.89
C PHE A 156 -13.16 -3.69 -5.93
N CYS A 157 -12.51 -3.74 -4.76
CA CYS A 157 -11.06 -4.04 -4.69
C CYS A 157 -10.74 -5.46 -5.15
N ASP A 158 -11.54 -6.45 -4.74
CA ASP A 158 -11.36 -7.86 -5.12
C ASP A 158 -11.58 -8.09 -6.61
N ASP A 159 -12.60 -7.47 -7.20
CA ASP A 159 -12.91 -7.53 -8.61
C ASP A 159 -11.76 -6.92 -9.43
N ILE A 160 -11.23 -5.76 -9.04
CA ILE A 160 -10.08 -5.14 -9.74
C ILE A 160 -8.83 -6.01 -9.64
N LEU A 161 -8.51 -6.52 -8.44
CA LEU A 161 -7.37 -7.42 -8.26
C LEU A 161 -7.51 -8.67 -9.13
N THR A 162 -8.71 -9.22 -9.21
CA THR A 162 -9.02 -10.42 -9.98
C THR A 162 -9.04 -10.16 -11.48
N CYS A 163 -9.48 -8.99 -11.95
CA CYS A 163 -9.59 -8.72 -13.38
C CYS A 163 -8.27 -8.22 -13.99
N TYR A 164 -7.50 -7.42 -13.24
CA TYR A 164 -6.36 -6.67 -13.78
C TYR A 164 -5.00 -7.06 -13.17
N PHE A 165 -4.99 -7.62 -11.96
CA PHE A 165 -3.76 -7.95 -11.23
C PHE A 165 -3.62 -9.45 -10.97
N ARG A 166 -4.35 -10.32 -11.70
CA ARG A 166 -4.02 -11.75 -11.75
C ARG A 166 -2.57 -11.84 -12.19
N LEU A 167 -1.71 -12.14 -11.22
CA LEU A 167 -0.37 -12.62 -11.49
C LEU A 167 -0.53 -13.74 -12.49
N THR A 168 0.01 -13.57 -13.70
CA THR A 168 0.40 -14.74 -14.47
C THR A 168 1.27 -15.54 -13.53
N VAL A 169 0.74 -16.65 -13.03
CA VAL A 169 1.54 -17.72 -12.44
C VAL A 169 2.32 -18.35 -13.59
N SER A 170 3.20 -17.58 -14.21
CA SER A 170 4.33 -18.05 -14.98
C SER A 170 5.46 -18.19 -13.96
N GLY A 171 5.71 -19.44 -13.60
CA GLY A 171 6.43 -19.86 -12.41
C GLY A 171 7.76 -19.16 -12.20
N HIS A 172 7.95 -18.66 -10.97
CA HIS A 172 9.27 -18.81 -10.37
C HIS A 172 9.44 -20.30 -10.06
N SER A 173 10.17 -21.00 -10.94
CA SER A 173 10.90 -22.19 -10.50
C SER A 173 11.78 -21.80 -9.30
N PRO A 174 12.02 -22.69 -8.33
CA PRO A 174 12.97 -22.48 -7.26
C PRO A 174 14.40 -22.63 -7.81
N ALA A 175 14.78 -21.80 -8.79
CA ALA A 175 16.15 -21.69 -9.27
C ALA A 175 16.95 -20.82 -8.30
N GLY A 176 17.18 -21.36 -7.10
CA GLY A 176 17.93 -20.68 -6.04
C GLY A 176 18.36 -21.59 -4.89
N GLN A 177 17.86 -22.82 -4.81
CA GLN A 177 18.32 -23.81 -3.83
C GLN A 177 19.48 -24.67 -4.35
N ASP A 178 19.48 -25.06 -5.63
CA ASP A 178 20.52 -25.93 -6.19
C ASP A 178 21.93 -25.28 -6.24
N THR A 179 22.01 -23.96 -6.39
CA THR A 179 23.30 -23.24 -6.41
C THR A 179 23.90 -23.05 -5.02
N ALA A 180 23.08 -22.95 -3.97
CA ALA A 180 23.57 -22.88 -2.60
C ALA A 180 24.15 -24.23 -2.14
N ASP A 181 23.44 -25.33 -2.45
CA ASP A 181 23.88 -26.69 -2.09
C ASP A 181 25.14 -27.11 -2.87
N ALA A 182 25.25 -26.76 -4.16
CA ALA A 182 26.45 -27.02 -4.95
C ALA A 182 27.68 -26.25 -4.44
N ASN A 183 27.49 -25.02 -3.96
CA ASN A 183 28.57 -24.22 -3.37
C ASN A 183 28.98 -24.75 -1.99
N LEU A 184 28.01 -25.21 -1.18
CA LEU A 184 28.29 -25.82 0.12
C LEU A 184 29.06 -27.14 -0.03
N GLN A 185 28.67 -27.98 -0.99
CA GLN A 185 29.39 -29.23 -1.30
C GLN A 185 30.82 -28.96 -1.78
N LYS A 186 31.05 -27.93 -2.62
CA LYS A 186 32.39 -27.53 -3.03
C LYS A 186 33.25 -27.07 -1.86
N LEU A 187 32.67 -26.29 -0.93
CA LEU A 187 33.37 -25.88 0.28
C LEU A 187 33.72 -27.07 1.16
N THR A 188 32.81 -28.03 1.36
CA THR A 188 33.09 -29.26 2.11
C THR A 188 34.20 -30.09 1.45
N GLN A 189 34.23 -30.20 0.12
CA GLN A 189 35.29 -30.91 -0.60
C GLN A 189 36.66 -30.21 -0.47
N LEU A 190 36.69 -28.87 -0.50
CA LEU A 190 37.94 -28.11 -0.33
C LEU A 190 38.50 -28.27 1.08
N VAL A 191 37.66 -28.16 2.10
CA VAL A 191 38.06 -28.38 3.50
C VAL A 191 38.60 -29.80 3.69
N ASN A 192 37.92 -30.81 3.14
CA ASN A 192 38.38 -32.19 3.29
C ASN A 192 39.69 -32.46 2.54
N LYS A 193 39.94 -31.76 1.43
CA LYS A 193 41.20 -31.84 0.67
C LYS A 193 42.36 -31.20 1.44
N GLU A 194 42.13 -30.06 2.09
CA GLU A 194 43.15 -29.41 2.93
C GLU A 194 43.49 -30.23 4.16
N SER A 195 42.50 -30.81 4.85
CA SER A 195 42.74 -31.70 6.00
C SER A 195 43.60 -32.92 5.63
N ASN A 196 43.36 -33.52 4.45
CA ASN A 196 44.16 -34.65 3.96
C ASN A 196 45.59 -34.28 3.54
N LEU A 197 45.86 -33.01 3.21
CA LEU A 197 47.23 -32.54 2.97
C LEU A 197 48.00 -32.33 4.27
N ILE A 198 47.30 -31.93 5.34
CA ILE A 198 47.91 -31.68 6.65
C ILE A 198 48.25 -33.00 7.36
N GLU A 199 47.46 -34.06 7.17
CA GLU A 199 47.77 -35.40 7.72
C GLU A 199 48.90 -36.16 6.99
N LYS A 200 49.38 -35.65 5.85
CA LYS A 200 50.44 -36.28 5.04
C LYS A 200 51.81 -35.60 5.13
N VAL A 201 51.97 -34.64 6.03
CA VAL A 201 53.25 -34.01 6.39
C VAL A 201 53.67 -34.50 7.77
#